data_AF-C6HMM5-F1
#
_entry.id   AF-C6HMM5-F1
#
_cell.length_a   1.000
_cell.length_b   1.000
_cell.length_c   1.000
_cell.angle_alpha   90.00
_cell.angle_beta   90.00
_cell.angle_gamma   90.00
#
_symmetry.space_group_name_H-M   'P 1'
#
loop_
_entity.id
_entity.type
_entity.pdbx_description
1 polymer ?
#
loop_
_entity_poly.entity_id
_entity_poly.type
_entity_poly.pdbx_seq_one_letter_code
_entity_poly.pdbx_strand_id
1 'polypeptide(L)'
;MATVSLTQPPTFSEVARKRRLMSRSDEEIEDNIDIRIRYRTGWPKLAHLPLRTVYEGNPDAFFPDQQTHISQIITILRAQQIPISFISVVYRVPYGGDNSNKLDETTATLLVTTFPEGGYNSFVATREIRKYLNSHDIHVLIEIIDERALKPSIFPILPSDKELISIWNEKLKQATIDILKASGLKVVSISVFRYGLDLDPEKCPPTVMISALDAEADAWWATILPRIRSICLPAFDATVIYGDQIIMGSNELDMNTMEKPFVTLDFSNLTTIKMGASCGPIGGTWTGSMGGPVRLEKDGEDMGVFGLSNHHVVRSDSLEAVTENNTPLHPTHSSVKSMSFLITSPSDRDMDLILQTIEARVDELKKVLKGTPGTLGLEAMVEMGEHSKVKSLEAVQDRLARAEHQALAIKNANRVLGILMMPCQLGLLTKF
;
A
#
# COMPACT_ATOMS: atom_id res chain seq x y z
N MET A 1 20.49 -15.07 -44.31
CA MET A 1 19.14 -15.39 -43.81
C MET A 1 19.29 -15.81 -42.35
N ALA A 2 18.79 -15.02 -41.41
CA ALA A 2 18.72 -15.40 -40.00
C ALA A 2 17.27 -15.78 -39.71
N THR A 3 17.03 -17.01 -39.28
CA THR A 3 15.69 -17.50 -38.90
C THR A 3 15.23 -16.80 -37.63
N VAL A 4 14.04 -16.19 -37.69
CA VAL A 4 13.33 -15.67 -36.53
C VAL A 4 13.07 -16.81 -35.56
N SER A 5 13.54 -16.66 -34.32
CA SER A 5 13.26 -17.63 -33.26
C SER A 5 11.79 -17.53 -32.88
N LEU A 6 11.04 -18.61 -33.07
CA LEU A 6 9.69 -18.75 -32.52
C LEU A 6 9.80 -18.75 -31.00
N THR A 7 9.23 -17.75 -30.34
CA THR A 7 9.13 -17.70 -28.88
C THR A 7 8.37 -18.93 -28.41
N GLN A 8 9.04 -19.82 -27.67
CA GLN A 8 8.39 -20.93 -27.01
C GLN A 8 7.34 -20.37 -26.02
N PRO A 9 6.15 -20.99 -25.92
CA PRO A 9 5.18 -20.61 -24.91
C PRO A 9 5.76 -20.82 -23.51
N PRO A 10 5.36 -20.02 -22.51
CA PRO A 10 5.88 -20.14 -21.16
C PRO A 10 5.63 -21.55 -20.59
N THR A 11 6.65 -22.13 -19.96
CA THR A 11 6.58 -23.46 -19.36
C THR A 11 5.86 -23.40 -18.02
N PHE A 12 4.62 -23.90 -18.00
CA PHE A 12 3.79 -23.96 -16.80
C PHE A 12 4.45 -24.75 -15.64
N SER A 13 4.48 -24.12 -14.48
CA SER A 13 4.80 -24.69 -13.16
C SER A 13 3.89 -25.87 -12.80
N GLU A 14 4.33 -26.66 -11.82
CA GLU A 14 3.54 -27.77 -11.29
C GLU A 14 2.21 -27.29 -10.66
N VAL A 15 2.21 -26.10 -10.05
CA VAL A 15 1.00 -25.47 -9.47
C VAL A 15 -0.01 -25.11 -10.56
N ALA A 16 0.42 -24.47 -11.66
CA ALA A 16 -0.50 -24.16 -12.75
C ALA A 16 -0.93 -25.40 -13.54
N ARG A 17 -0.05 -26.40 -13.69
CA ARG A 17 -0.43 -27.72 -14.22
C ARG A 17 -1.52 -28.38 -13.36
N LYS A 18 -1.44 -28.26 -12.04
CA LYS A 18 -2.50 -28.72 -11.13
C LYS A 18 -3.79 -27.90 -11.29
N ARG A 19 -3.72 -26.56 -11.37
CA ARG A 19 -4.88 -25.68 -11.63
C ARG A 19 -5.58 -26.02 -12.96
N ARG A 20 -4.83 -26.29 -14.03
CA ARG A 20 -5.35 -26.73 -15.35
C ARG A 20 -6.07 -28.09 -15.30
N LEU A 21 -5.83 -28.90 -14.27
CA LEU A 21 -6.53 -30.16 -14.03
C LEU A 21 -7.74 -30.01 -13.08
N MET A 22 -7.86 -28.91 -12.32
CA MET A 22 -8.84 -28.69 -11.25
C MET A 22 -10.07 -27.87 -11.66
N SER A 23 -10.68 -28.15 -12.82
CA SER A 23 -11.91 -27.46 -13.24
C SER A 23 -12.64 -28.21 -14.36
N ARG A 24 -13.58 -29.09 -14.03
CA ARG A 24 -14.55 -29.66 -14.98
C ARG A 24 -16.02 -29.53 -14.58
N SER A 25 -16.35 -29.29 -13.32
CA SER A 25 -17.73 -29.06 -12.87
C SER A 25 -17.87 -27.74 -12.10
N ASP A 26 -19.11 -27.27 -11.92
CA ASP A 26 -19.40 -26.02 -11.21
C ASP A 26 -19.06 -26.16 -9.72
N GLU A 27 -19.30 -27.33 -9.12
CA GLU A 27 -19.00 -27.64 -7.71
C GLU A 27 -17.49 -27.57 -7.42
N GLU A 28 -16.66 -28.14 -8.31
CA GLU A 28 -15.19 -28.10 -8.17
C GLU A 28 -14.65 -26.66 -8.25
N ILE A 29 -15.27 -25.81 -9.07
CA ILE A 29 -14.94 -24.39 -9.14
C ILE A 29 -15.33 -23.70 -7.83
N GLU A 30 -16.57 -23.91 -7.36
CA GLU A 30 -17.14 -23.30 -6.15
C GLU A 30 -16.35 -23.64 -4.87
N ASP A 31 -15.95 -24.90 -4.70
CA ASP A 31 -15.11 -25.36 -3.58
C ASP A 31 -13.75 -24.64 -3.50
N ASN A 32 -13.30 -24.03 -4.60
CA ASN A 32 -12.05 -23.29 -4.70
C ASN A 32 -12.22 -21.76 -4.72
N ILE A 33 -13.46 -21.23 -4.68
CA ILE A 33 -13.68 -19.77 -4.59
C ILE A 33 -13.30 -19.26 -3.20
N ASP A 34 -12.43 -18.26 -3.17
CA ASP A 34 -12.01 -17.59 -1.94
C ASP A 34 -13.03 -16.52 -1.53
N ILE A 35 -13.67 -16.71 -0.37
CA ILE A 35 -14.59 -15.76 0.26
C ILE A 35 -14.16 -15.40 1.70
N ARG A 36 -12.91 -15.69 2.09
CA ARG A 36 -12.42 -15.49 3.47
C ARG A 36 -12.45 -14.03 3.93
N ILE A 37 -12.43 -13.08 2.98
CA ILE A 37 -12.40 -11.64 3.21
C ILE A 37 -13.67 -11.02 2.62
N ARG A 38 -14.53 -10.41 3.45
CA ARG A 38 -15.88 -9.95 3.07
C ARG A 38 -15.95 -9.06 1.82
N TYR A 39 -14.92 -8.26 1.57
CA TYR A 39 -14.84 -7.28 0.48
C TYR A 39 -14.00 -7.78 -0.73
N ARG A 40 -13.71 -9.08 -0.79
CA ARG A 40 -12.88 -9.71 -1.81
C ARG A 40 -13.43 -11.09 -2.16
N THR A 41 -13.54 -11.40 -3.44
CA THR A 41 -13.84 -12.75 -3.93
C THR A 41 -12.78 -13.18 -4.92
N GLY A 42 -12.23 -14.37 -4.75
CA GLY A 42 -11.10 -14.84 -5.55
C GLY A 42 -11.29 -16.24 -6.13
N TRP A 43 -10.48 -16.60 -7.12
CA TRP A 43 -10.30 -18.01 -7.50
C TRP A 43 -8.87 -18.28 -7.98
N PRO A 44 -8.23 -19.40 -7.54
CA PRO A 44 -8.62 -20.25 -6.41
C PRO A 44 -8.43 -19.48 -5.07
N LYS A 45 -8.18 -20.17 -3.94
CA LYS A 45 -7.65 -19.55 -2.71
C LYS A 45 -6.50 -18.58 -3.06
N LEU A 46 -6.68 -17.29 -2.77
CA LEU A 46 -5.72 -16.24 -3.09
C LEU A 46 -4.72 -16.03 -1.97
N ALA A 47 -3.57 -15.43 -2.32
CA ALA A 47 -2.62 -14.92 -1.34
C ALA A 47 -3.26 -13.86 -0.44
N HIS A 48 -2.88 -13.81 0.84
CA HIS A 48 -3.54 -12.96 1.82
C HIS A 48 -3.18 -11.47 1.69
N LEU A 49 -4.08 -10.57 2.08
CA LEU A 49 -3.84 -9.12 2.02
C LEU A 49 -2.88 -8.65 3.13
N PRO A 50 -2.12 -7.55 2.92
CA PRO A 50 -2.02 -6.73 1.70
C PRO A 50 -1.26 -7.42 0.56
N LEU A 51 -1.51 -7.02 -0.69
CA LEU A 51 -0.75 -7.45 -1.86
C LEU A 51 -0.35 -6.25 -2.71
N ARG A 52 0.89 -6.25 -3.21
CA ARG A 52 1.40 -5.29 -4.19
C ARG A 52 0.84 -5.65 -5.57
N THR A 53 0.27 -4.66 -6.26
CA THR A 53 -0.07 -4.77 -7.69
C THR A 53 1.13 -4.32 -8.51
N VAL A 54 1.68 -5.20 -9.34
CA VAL A 54 2.81 -4.95 -10.24
C VAL A 54 2.28 -4.96 -11.68
N TYR A 55 2.61 -3.92 -12.44
CA TYR A 55 2.19 -3.74 -13.84
C TYR A 55 3.33 -4.05 -14.82
N GLU A 56 4.56 -4.09 -14.30
CA GLU A 56 5.79 -4.41 -15.00
C GLU A 56 5.84 -5.90 -15.40
N GLY A 57 6.52 -6.18 -16.52
CA GLY A 57 6.60 -7.52 -17.11
C GLY A 57 5.64 -7.70 -18.28
N ASN A 58 5.25 -8.95 -18.54
CA ASN A 58 4.28 -9.31 -19.59
C ASN A 58 3.18 -10.23 -19.02
N PRO A 59 2.25 -9.72 -18.20
CA PRO A 59 1.13 -10.53 -17.67
C PRO A 59 0.21 -11.03 -18.80
N ASP A 60 0.14 -10.31 -19.92
CA ASP A 60 -0.65 -10.68 -21.10
C ASP A 60 -0.15 -11.98 -21.78
N ALA A 61 1.09 -12.41 -21.51
CA ALA A 61 1.60 -13.73 -21.92
C ALA A 61 0.75 -14.89 -21.36
N PHE A 62 0.04 -14.67 -20.25
CA PHE A 62 -0.86 -15.65 -19.63
C PHE A 62 -2.35 -15.36 -19.93
N PHE A 63 -2.63 -14.31 -20.70
CA PHE A 63 -3.98 -13.85 -21.04
C PHE A 63 -4.02 -13.28 -22.48
N PRO A 64 -3.83 -14.16 -23.50
CA PRO A 64 -3.86 -13.75 -24.91
C PRO A 64 -5.22 -13.18 -25.30
N ASP A 65 -5.27 -12.35 -26.35
CA ASP A 65 -6.50 -11.67 -26.82
C ASP A 65 -7.32 -10.98 -25.71
N GLN A 66 -6.60 -10.26 -24.84
CA GLN A 66 -7.14 -9.61 -23.63
C GLN A 66 -8.42 -8.79 -23.90
N GLN A 67 -8.48 -8.05 -25.01
CA GLN A 67 -9.61 -7.19 -25.35
C GLN A 67 -10.92 -7.97 -25.56
N THR A 68 -10.87 -9.13 -26.23
CA THR A 68 -12.04 -9.99 -26.45
C THR A 68 -12.53 -10.58 -25.12
N HIS A 69 -11.61 -11.16 -24.33
CA HIS A 69 -11.98 -11.79 -23.07
C HIS A 69 -12.48 -10.79 -22.03
N ILE A 70 -11.84 -9.62 -21.89
CA ILE A 70 -12.33 -8.53 -21.01
C ILE A 70 -13.75 -8.10 -21.42
N SER A 71 -14.04 -7.99 -22.72
CA SER A 71 -15.38 -7.60 -23.18
C SER A 71 -16.46 -8.61 -22.78
N GLN A 72 -16.16 -9.91 -22.82
CA GLN A 72 -17.06 -10.96 -22.35
C GLN A 72 -17.16 -11.00 -20.81
N ILE A 73 -16.06 -10.80 -20.09
CA ILE A 73 -16.05 -10.71 -18.62
C ILE A 73 -16.87 -9.52 -18.12
N ILE A 74 -16.78 -8.36 -18.78
CA ILE A 74 -17.65 -7.20 -18.51
C ILE A 74 -19.14 -7.56 -18.66
N THR A 75 -19.48 -8.42 -19.63
CA THR A 75 -20.86 -8.90 -19.80
C THR A 75 -21.30 -9.78 -18.63
N ILE A 76 -20.43 -10.68 -18.15
CA ILE A 76 -20.68 -11.51 -16.96
C ILE A 76 -20.87 -10.65 -15.70
N LEU A 77 -19.96 -9.70 -15.47
CA LEU A 77 -19.99 -8.78 -14.32
C LEU A 77 -21.26 -7.92 -14.30
N ARG A 78 -21.66 -7.38 -15.47
CA ARG A 78 -22.92 -6.62 -15.63
C ARG A 78 -24.16 -7.47 -15.35
N ALA A 79 -24.18 -8.73 -15.77
CA ALA A 79 -25.29 -9.64 -15.49
C ALA A 79 -25.47 -9.90 -13.97
N GLN A 80 -24.37 -9.83 -13.20
CA GLN A 80 -24.39 -9.93 -11.72
C GLN A 80 -24.45 -8.57 -11.00
N GLN A 81 -24.73 -7.48 -11.74
CA GLN A 81 -24.85 -6.11 -11.23
C GLN A 81 -23.60 -5.59 -10.50
N ILE A 82 -22.40 -6.07 -10.86
CA ILE A 82 -21.14 -5.62 -10.27
C ILE A 82 -20.68 -4.35 -11.01
N PRO A 83 -20.58 -3.19 -10.32
CA PRO A 83 -19.98 -2.00 -10.91
C PRO A 83 -18.48 -2.20 -11.07
N ILE A 84 -17.93 -1.85 -12.24
CA ILE A 84 -16.51 -2.03 -12.56
C ILE A 84 -15.85 -0.66 -12.53
N SER A 85 -14.91 -0.44 -11.61
CA SER A 85 -14.07 0.76 -11.62
C SER A 85 -12.78 0.56 -12.41
N PHE A 86 -12.19 -0.63 -12.32
CA PHE A 86 -11.04 -1.04 -13.13
C PHE A 86 -11.07 -2.55 -13.40
N ILE A 87 -10.57 -2.95 -14.58
CA ILE A 87 -10.37 -4.34 -14.96
C ILE A 87 -9.08 -4.44 -15.79
N SER A 88 -8.15 -5.29 -15.36
CA SER A 88 -6.91 -5.58 -16.11
C SER A 88 -6.27 -6.88 -15.63
N VAL A 89 -5.31 -7.39 -16.40
CA VAL A 89 -4.43 -8.48 -15.99
C VAL A 89 -3.14 -7.89 -15.43
N VAL A 90 -2.81 -8.26 -14.19
CA VAL A 90 -1.71 -7.69 -13.40
C VAL A 90 -1.07 -8.79 -12.55
N TYR A 91 0.14 -8.57 -12.04
CA TYR A 91 0.69 -9.45 -11.01
C TYR A 91 0.26 -8.98 -9.62
N ARG A 92 -0.24 -9.90 -8.79
CA ARG A 92 -0.63 -9.65 -7.39
C ARG A 92 0.30 -10.43 -6.47
N VAL A 93 1.25 -9.75 -5.85
CA VAL A 93 2.35 -10.37 -5.09
C VAL A 93 2.32 -9.98 -3.61
N PRO A 94 2.66 -10.91 -2.67
CA PRO A 94 2.78 -10.58 -1.25
C PRO A 94 3.86 -9.54 -0.95
N TYR A 95 3.65 -8.77 0.13
CA TYR A 95 4.67 -7.89 0.70
C TYR A 95 5.69 -8.72 1.49
N GLY A 96 6.85 -8.99 0.87
CA GLY A 96 7.95 -9.76 1.46
C GLY A 96 7.81 -11.28 1.37
N GLY A 97 8.85 -11.99 1.83
CA GLY A 97 8.95 -13.45 1.75
C GLY A 97 9.29 -14.01 0.36
N ASP A 98 9.42 -15.34 0.28
CA ASP A 98 9.96 -16.11 -0.86
C ASP A 98 9.19 -15.92 -2.19
N ASN A 99 7.98 -15.36 -2.15
CA ASN A 99 7.11 -15.13 -3.30
C ASN A 99 7.04 -13.65 -3.75
N SER A 100 7.61 -12.70 -3.00
CA SER A 100 7.47 -11.25 -3.25
C SER A 100 7.98 -10.76 -4.61
N ASN A 101 8.88 -11.53 -5.23
CA ASN A 101 9.51 -11.23 -6.52
C ASN A 101 9.06 -12.17 -7.65
N LYS A 102 8.09 -13.07 -7.43
CA LYS A 102 7.59 -13.98 -8.47
C LYS A 102 6.57 -13.29 -9.34
N LEU A 103 6.99 -12.93 -10.55
CA LEU A 103 6.14 -12.40 -11.62
C LEU A 103 5.94 -13.50 -12.68
N ASP A 104 5.06 -14.43 -12.35
CA ASP A 104 4.74 -15.60 -13.17
C ASP A 104 3.24 -15.90 -13.13
N GLU A 105 2.80 -16.93 -13.85
CA GLU A 105 1.41 -17.42 -13.87
C GLU A 105 0.79 -17.70 -12.48
N THR A 106 1.61 -17.92 -11.44
CA THR A 106 1.10 -18.21 -10.10
C THR A 106 0.61 -16.94 -9.40
N THR A 107 1.09 -15.76 -9.84
CA THR A 107 0.73 -14.42 -9.35
C THR A 107 0.01 -13.56 -10.42
N ALA A 108 0.01 -13.98 -11.69
CA ALA A 108 -0.76 -13.37 -12.77
C ALA A 108 -2.27 -13.45 -12.46
N THR A 109 -2.93 -12.30 -12.40
CA THR A 109 -4.29 -12.13 -11.87
C THR A 109 -5.11 -11.22 -12.77
N LEU A 110 -6.29 -11.70 -13.18
CA LEU A 110 -7.38 -10.84 -13.63
C LEU A 110 -7.93 -10.09 -12.41
N LEU A 111 -7.50 -8.84 -12.25
CA LEU A 111 -7.97 -7.94 -11.19
C LEU A 111 -9.18 -7.16 -11.68
N VAL A 112 -10.28 -7.27 -10.95
CA VAL A 112 -11.50 -6.47 -11.10
C VAL A 112 -11.69 -5.69 -9.82
N THR A 113 -11.67 -4.36 -9.89
CA THR A 113 -12.04 -3.51 -8.75
C THR A 113 -13.45 -2.96 -8.92
N THR A 114 -14.12 -2.79 -7.78
CA THR A 114 -15.52 -2.40 -7.68
C THR A 114 -15.73 -1.45 -6.50
N PHE A 115 -16.81 -0.67 -6.53
CA PHE A 115 -17.30 0.11 -5.41
C PHE A 115 -18.65 -0.48 -4.95
N PRO A 116 -18.68 -1.38 -3.95
CA PRO A 116 -19.93 -1.88 -3.40
C PRO A 116 -20.73 -0.81 -2.67
N GLU A 117 -21.91 -0.53 -3.24
CA GLU A 117 -23.05 0.07 -2.53
C GLU A 117 -24.03 -1.00 -1.99
N GLY A 118 -23.86 -2.27 -2.39
CA GLY A 118 -24.53 -3.44 -1.82
C GLY A 118 -24.91 -4.52 -2.84
N GLY A 119 -25.42 -5.65 -2.34
CA GLY A 119 -26.29 -6.58 -3.08
C GLY A 119 -25.71 -7.46 -4.21
N TYR A 120 -24.56 -7.13 -4.80
CA TYR A 120 -24.05 -7.88 -5.96
C TYR A 120 -23.52 -9.29 -5.60
N ASN A 121 -23.56 -10.21 -6.56
CA ASN A 121 -23.15 -11.61 -6.37
C ASN A 121 -21.76 -11.89 -6.98
N SER A 122 -20.71 -11.46 -6.27
CA SER A 122 -19.32 -11.68 -6.68
C SER A 122 -18.94 -13.16 -6.75
N PHE A 123 -19.55 -14.02 -5.92
CA PHE A 123 -19.35 -15.47 -5.95
C PHE A 123 -19.76 -16.07 -7.31
N VAL A 124 -21.00 -15.81 -7.75
CA VAL A 124 -21.48 -16.28 -9.06
C VAL A 124 -20.68 -15.65 -10.20
N ALA A 125 -20.32 -14.36 -10.11
CA ALA A 125 -19.48 -13.73 -11.13
C ALA A 125 -18.11 -14.42 -11.27
N THR A 126 -17.42 -14.68 -10.16
CA THR A 126 -16.14 -15.40 -10.15
C THR A 126 -16.27 -16.81 -10.74
N ARG A 127 -17.34 -17.54 -10.41
CA ARG A 127 -17.63 -18.86 -10.99
C ARG A 127 -17.80 -18.80 -12.52
N GLU A 128 -18.66 -17.92 -13.02
CA GLU A 128 -18.91 -17.80 -14.47
C GLU A 128 -17.69 -17.26 -15.24
N ILE A 129 -16.91 -16.34 -14.65
CA ILE A 129 -15.62 -15.91 -15.22
C ILE A 129 -14.65 -17.10 -15.29
N ARG A 130 -14.55 -17.93 -14.24
CA ARG A 130 -13.69 -19.12 -14.26
C ARG A 130 -14.11 -20.10 -15.35
N LYS A 131 -15.40 -20.41 -15.46
CA LYS A 131 -15.96 -21.29 -16.51
C LYS A 131 -15.60 -20.77 -17.91
N TYR A 132 -15.76 -19.46 -18.13
CA TYR A 132 -15.40 -18.80 -19.38
C TYR A 132 -13.90 -18.86 -19.68
N LEU A 133 -13.02 -18.53 -18.72
CA LEU A 133 -11.57 -18.61 -18.93
C LEU A 133 -11.10 -20.04 -19.16
N ASN A 134 -11.72 -21.02 -18.49
CA ASN A 134 -11.40 -22.43 -18.65
C ASN A 134 -11.73 -22.96 -20.05
N SER A 135 -12.84 -22.52 -20.67
CA SER A 135 -13.19 -22.91 -22.04
C SER A 135 -12.28 -22.31 -23.12
N HIS A 136 -11.38 -21.40 -22.74
CA HIS A 136 -10.36 -20.78 -23.59
C HIS A 136 -8.91 -21.15 -23.17
N ASP A 137 -8.74 -22.13 -22.27
CA ASP A 137 -7.44 -22.59 -21.73
C ASP A 137 -6.62 -21.48 -21.02
N ILE A 138 -7.30 -20.50 -20.42
CA ILE A 138 -6.70 -19.39 -19.67
C ILE A 138 -6.71 -19.70 -18.16
N HIS A 139 -5.53 -19.62 -17.51
CA HIS A 139 -5.32 -20.14 -16.14
C HIS A 139 -4.81 -19.11 -15.11
N VAL A 140 -4.98 -17.82 -15.39
CA VAL A 140 -4.72 -16.74 -14.42
C VAL A 140 -5.61 -16.85 -13.17
N LEU A 141 -5.14 -16.27 -12.06
CA LEU A 141 -5.95 -16.00 -10.88
C LEU A 141 -7.11 -15.04 -11.24
N ILE A 142 -8.20 -15.09 -10.47
CA ILE A 142 -9.29 -14.12 -10.53
C ILE A 142 -9.37 -13.42 -9.18
N GLU A 143 -9.45 -12.08 -9.16
CA GLU A 143 -9.67 -11.29 -7.94
C GLU A 143 -10.68 -10.18 -8.21
N ILE A 144 -11.86 -10.29 -7.60
CA ILE A 144 -12.87 -9.22 -7.52
C ILE A 144 -12.76 -8.58 -6.14
N ILE A 145 -12.45 -7.28 -6.05
CA ILE A 145 -12.18 -6.62 -4.77
C ILE A 145 -12.76 -5.21 -4.70
N ASP A 146 -13.21 -4.77 -3.53
CA ASP A 146 -13.50 -3.36 -3.27
C ASP A 146 -12.22 -2.53 -3.51
N GLU A 147 -12.28 -1.50 -4.36
CA GLU A 147 -11.10 -0.68 -4.68
C GLU A 147 -10.47 -0.06 -3.41
N ARG A 148 -11.31 0.29 -2.43
CA ARG A 148 -10.89 0.85 -1.14
C ARG A 148 -10.06 -0.15 -0.34
N ALA A 149 -10.22 -1.45 -0.58
CA ALA A 149 -9.45 -2.50 0.08
C ALA A 149 -8.05 -2.74 -0.52
N LEU A 150 -7.73 -2.14 -1.67
CA LEU A 150 -6.35 -2.09 -2.17
C LEU A 150 -5.47 -1.16 -1.31
N LYS A 151 -6.08 -0.16 -0.66
CA LYS A 151 -5.44 0.75 0.28
C LYS A 151 -6.40 1.07 1.43
N PRO A 152 -6.64 0.12 2.34
CA PRO A 152 -7.61 0.28 3.42
C PRO A 152 -7.22 1.43 4.34
N SER A 153 -8.22 2.05 4.94
CA SER A 153 -8.02 3.10 5.93
C SER A 153 -7.55 2.50 7.26
N ILE A 154 -6.46 3.06 7.78
CA ILE A 154 -5.89 2.73 9.09
C ILE A 154 -5.79 4.05 9.86
N PHE A 155 -6.50 4.15 10.98
CA PHE A 155 -6.48 5.31 11.87
C PHE A 155 -6.03 4.90 13.28
N PRO A 156 -5.32 5.78 14.02
CA PRO A 156 -4.94 5.49 15.40
C PRO A 156 -6.17 5.38 16.31
N ILE A 157 -6.05 4.57 17.37
CA ILE A 157 -6.86 4.74 18.56
C ILE A 157 -6.39 6.03 19.24
N LEU A 158 -7.29 6.96 19.51
CA LEU A 158 -6.95 8.28 20.04
C LEU A 158 -6.78 8.22 21.58
N PRO A 159 -5.97 9.08 22.20
CA PRO A 159 -5.90 9.18 23.68
C PRO A 159 -7.24 9.55 24.35
N SER A 160 -8.20 10.06 23.58
CA SER A 160 -9.59 10.26 23.99
C SER A 160 -10.41 8.98 24.09
N ASP A 161 -10.04 7.91 23.38
CA ASP A 161 -10.70 6.59 23.37
C ASP A 161 -10.38 5.78 24.65
N LYS A 162 -10.50 6.43 25.82
CA LYS A 162 -10.07 5.90 27.14
C LYS A 162 -10.68 4.54 27.47
N GLU A 163 -11.94 4.31 27.07
CA GLU A 163 -12.63 3.04 27.28
C GLU A 163 -12.02 1.91 26.44
N LEU A 164 -11.76 2.14 25.14
CA LEU A 164 -11.09 1.17 24.27
C LEU A 164 -9.67 0.85 24.78
N ILE A 165 -8.93 1.87 25.24
CA ILE A 165 -7.58 1.72 25.81
C ILE A 165 -7.62 0.87 27.08
N SER A 166 -8.59 1.11 27.98
CA SER A 166 -8.78 0.32 29.21
C SER A 166 -9.17 -1.13 28.88
N ILE A 167 -10.17 -1.35 28.02
CA ILE A 167 -10.60 -2.69 27.58
C ILE A 167 -9.43 -3.48 26.98
N TRP A 168 -8.64 -2.85 26.10
CA TRP A 168 -7.47 -3.49 25.52
C TRP A 168 -6.45 -3.88 26.60
N ASN A 169 -5.98 -2.92 27.40
CA ASN A 169 -4.89 -3.14 28.34
C ASN A 169 -5.26 -4.09 29.50
N GLU A 170 -6.47 -3.98 30.03
CA GLU A 170 -6.89 -4.70 31.24
C GLU A 170 -7.51 -6.08 30.96
N LYS A 171 -8.08 -6.29 29.77
CA LYS A 171 -8.89 -7.50 29.46
C LYS A 171 -8.41 -8.27 28.25
N LEU A 172 -8.12 -7.59 27.13
CA LEU A 172 -7.92 -8.27 25.83
C LEU A 172 -6.45 -8.58 25.51
N LYS A 173 -5.51 -7.70 25.89
CA LYS A 173 -4.09 -7.80 25.51
C LYS A 173 -3.51 -9.17 25.88
N GLN A 174 -3.59 -9.55 27.16
CA GLN A 174 -3.00 -10.81 27.63
C GLN A 174 -3.70 -12.03 27.04
N ALA A 175 -5.04 -12.06 27.05
CA ALA A 175 -5.81 -13.16 26.49
C ALA A 175 -5.53 -13.38 24.99
N THR A 176 -5.34 -12.30 24.23
CA THR A 176 -4.94 -12.35 22.81
C THR A 176 -3.53 -12.93 22.66
N ILE A 177 -2.57 -12.46 23.45
CA ILE A 177 -1.19 -12.96 23.46
C ILE A 177 -1.15 -14.45 23.80
N ASP A 178 -1.95 -14.91 24.76
CA ASP A 178 -1.97 -16.31 25.19
C ASP A 178 -2.58 -17.24 24.12
N ILE A 179 -3.65 -16.80 23.44
CA ILE A 179 -4.20 -17.53 22.27
C ILE A 179 -3.14 -17.66 21.17
N LEU A 180 -2.42 -16.57 20.89
CA LEU A 180 -1.41 -16.55 19.83
C LEU A 180 -0.18 -17.40 20.18
N LYS A 181 0.34 -17.32 21.42
CA LYS A 181 1.41 -18.21 21.92
C LYS A 181 1.01 -19.68 21.84
N ALA A 182 -0.21 -20.03 22.22
CA ALA A 182 -0.71 -21.41 22.16
C ALA A 182 -0.96 -21.92 20.73
N SER A 183 -1.01 -21.05 19.72
CA SER A 183 -1.29 -21.44 18.33
C SER A 183 -0.09 -22.08 17.60
N GLY A 184 1.13 -21.75 18.00
CA GLY A 184 2.36 -22.13 17.27
C GLY A 184 2.55 -21.43 15.91
N LEU A 185 1.71 -20.46 15.56
CA LEU A 185 1.78 -19.71 14.30
C LEU A 185 2.86 -18.61 14.33
N LYS A 186 3.34 -18.21 13.16
CA LYS A 186 4.44 -17.27 12.95
C LYS A 186 3.98 -15.81 13.03
N VAL A 187 3.51 -15.42 14.22
CA VAL A 187 3.14 -14.03 14.54
C VAL A 187 4.38 -13.14 14.57
N VAL A 188 4.27 -11.96 13.97
CA VAL A 188 5.30 -10.92 13.93
C VAL A 188 4.97 -9.79 14.91
N SER A 189 3.77 -9.23 14.81
CA SER A 189 3.34 -8.08 15.62
C SER A 189 1.83 -8.09 15.87
N ILE A 190 1.41 -7.41 16.94
CA ILE A 190 0.00 -7.19 17.29
C ILE A 190 -0.17 -5.68 17.45
N SER A 191 -1.13 -5.11 16.74
CA SER A 191 -1.41 -3.67 16.78
C SER A 191 -2.92 -3.42 16.90
N VAL A 192 -3.30 -2.23 17.38
CA VAL A 192 -4.70 -1.87 17.56
C VAL A 192 -4.95 -0.53 16.87
N PHE A 193 -5.83 -0.55 15.87
CA PHE A 193 -6.16 0.58 15.02
C PHE A 193 -7.66 0.59 14.74
N ARG A 194 -8.22 1.73 14.33
CA ARG A 194 -9.49 1.75 13.60
C ARG A 194 -9.20 1.37 12.15
N TYR A 195 -9.73 0.23 11.71
CA TYR A 195 -9.41 -0.38 10.42
C TYR A 195 -10.67 -0.57 9.59
N GLY A 196 -10.65 -0.17 8.33
CA GLY A 196 -11.82 -0.34 7.45
C GLY A 196 -11.63 0.24 6.06
N LEU A 197 -12.75 0.42 5.36
CA LEU A 197 -12.79 0.91 3.98
C LEU A 197 -13.35 2.34 3.87
N ASP A 198 -13.83 2.92 4.97
CA ASP A 198 -14.34 4.30 4.97
C ASP A 198 -13.20 5.30 5.22
N LEU A 199 -13.36 6.53 4.73
CA LEU A 199 -12.42 7.62 4.97
C LEU A 199 -12.69 8.34 6.31
N ASP A 200 -13.84 8.07 6.93
CA ASP A 200 -14.22 8.53 8.27
C ASP A 200 -13.71 7.57 9.36
N PRO A 201 -12.85 8.02 10.29
CA PRO A 201 -12.35 7.19 11.40
C PRO A 201 -13.45 6.59 12.29
N GLU A 202 -14.60 7.25 12.45
CA GLU A 202 -15.68 6.76 13.31
C GLU A 202 -16.52 5.66 12.66
N LYS A 203 -16.40 5.47 11.34
CA LYS A 203 -17.02 4.34 10.62
C LYS A 203 -16.09 3.14 10.46
N CYS A 204 -14.80 3.30 10.78
CA CYS A 204 -13.84 2.22 10.80
C CYS A 204 -13.79 1.57 12.20
N PRO A 205 -14.19 0.29 12.36
CA PRO A 205 -14.22 -0.34 13.67
C PRO A 205 -12.83 -0.43 14.31
N PRO A 206 -12.72 -0.23 15.63
CA PRO A 206 -11.54 -0.63 16.39
C PRO A 206 -11.25 -2.10 16.12
N THR A 207 -10.01 -2.41 15.76
CA THR A 207 -9.61 -3.72 15.25
C THR A 207 -8.25 -4.11 15.79
N VAL A 208 -8.15 -5.33 16.33
CA VAL A 208 -6.88 -5.99 16.64
C VAL A 208 -6.29 -6.52 15.34
N MET A 209 -5.25 -5.87 14.84
CA MET A 209 -4.53 -6.25 13.63
C MET A 209 -3.33 -7.12 14.00
N ILE A 210 -3.30 -8.34 13.47
CA ILE A 210 -2.28 -9.35 13.76
C ILE A 210 -1.44 -9.57 12.51
N SER A 211 -0.16 -9.26 12.59
CA SER A 211 0.79 -9.48 11.50
C SER A 211 1.41 -10.87 11.61
N ALA A 212 1.42 -11.63 10.53
CA ALA A 212 1.95 -13.00 10.51
C ALA A 212 2.67 -13.35 9.20
N LEU A 213 3.73 -14.17 9.30
CA LEU A 213 4.44 -14.71 8.12
C LEU A 213 3.72 -15.92 7.50
N ASP A 214 2.71 -16.47 8.18
CA ASP A 214 1.91 -17.61 7.77
C ASP A 214 0.41 -17.30 7.71
N ALA A 215 0.03 -16.04 7.49
CA ALA A 215 -1.37 -15.56 7.44
C ALA A 215 -2.29 -16.33 6.46
N GLU A 216 -1.71 -17.06 5.51
CA GLU A 216 -2.43 -17.92 4.56
C GLU A 216 -2.88 -19.26 5.16
N ALA A 217 -2.30 -19.70 6.28
CA ALA A 217 -2.59 -20.98 6.90
C ALA A 217 -4.05 -21.10 7.34
N ASP A 218 -4.72 -22.20 6.98
CA ASP A 218 -6.14 -22.42 7.27
C ASP A 218 -6.48 -22.33 8.77
N ALA A 219 -5.52 -22.60 9.66
CA ALA A 219 -5.67 -22.47 11.12
C ALA A 219 -6.02 -21.04 11.58
N TRP A 220 -5.54 -20.00 10.87
CA TRP A 220 -5.93 -18.61 11.14
C TRP A 220 -7.43 -18.41 11.00
N TRP A 221 -8.01 -18.96 9.94
CA TRP A 221 -9.41 -18.76 9.54
C TRP A 221 -10.37 -19.69 10.27
N ALA A 222 -9.98 -20.96 10.46
CA ALA A 222 -10.81 -21.97 11.10
C ALA A 222 -10.86 -21.84 12.64
N THR A 223 -9.76 -21.40 13.28
CA THR A 223 -9.61 -21.53 14.74
C THR A 223 -9.19 -20.22 15.42
N ILE A 224 -8.12 -19.58 14.96
CA ILE A 224 -7.48 -18.49 15.73
C ILE A 224 -8.24 -17.17 15.64
N LEU A 225 -8.57 -16.68 14.44
CA LEU A 225 -9.36 -15.45 14.29
C LEU A 225 -10.76 -15.56 14.90
N PRO A 226 -11.53 -16.65 14.72
CA PRO A 226 -12.81 -16.82 15.41
C PRO A 226 -12.69 -16.72 16.94
N ARG A 227 -11.65 -17.34 17.52
CA ARG A 227 -11.41 -17.31 18.97
C ARG A 227 -11.02 -15.91 19.46
N ILE A 228 -10.17 -15.18 18.73
CA ILE A 228 -9.79 -13.81 19.09
C ILE A 228 -11.01 -12.87 18.95
N ARG A 229 -11.78 -12.96 17.85
CA ARG A 229 -13.05 -12.23 17.69
C ARG A 229 -14.02 -12.49 18.84
N SER A 230 -14.15 -13.73 19.31
CA SER A 230 -15.08 -14.06 20.40
C SER A 230 -14.73 -13.41 21.75
N ILE A 231 -13.46 -13.03 21.99
CA ILE A 231 -13.08 -12.28 23.19
C ILE A 231 -13.05 -10.76 22.94
N CYS A 232 -12.83 -10.33 21.70
CA CYS A 232 -12.72 -8.91 21.34
C CYS A 232 -14.08 -8.21 21.18
N LEU A 233 -15.11 -8.93 20.72
CA LEU A 233 -16.44 -8.37 20.50
C LEU A 233 -17.15 -8.01 21.82
N PRO A 234 -17.97 -6.93 21.85
CA PRO A 234 -18.27 -6.03 20.74
C PRO A 234 -17.27 -4.87 20.57
N ALA A 235 -16.28 -4.73 21.46
CA ALA A 235 -15.41 -3.55 21.52
C ALA A 235 -14.39 -3.47 20.37
N PHE A 236 -13.91 -4.62 19.88
CA PHE A 236 -12.99 -4.72 18.75
C PHE A 236 -13.39 -5.85 17.80
N ASP A 237 -13.14 -5.67 16.50
CA ASP A 237 -12.97 -6.80 15.57
C ASP A 237 -11.50 -7.30 15.64
N ALA A 238 -11.18 -8.38 14.94
CA ALA A 238 -9.81 -8.84 14.74
C ALA A 238 -9.59 -9.24 13.28
N THR A 239 -8.39 -8.98 12.77
CA THR A 239 -7.95 -9.39 11.44
C THR A 239 -6.49 -9.84 11.45
N VAL A 240 -6.14 -10.78 10.59
CA VAL A 240 -4.75 -11.09 10.26
C VAL A 240 -4.33 -10.29 9.02
N ILE A 241 -3.06 -9.94 8.91
CA ILE A 241 -2.43 -9.51 7.65
C ILE A 241 -1.14 -10.31 7.41
N TYR A 242 -0.72 -10.40 6.15
CA TYR A 242 0.57 -10.96 5.79
C TYR A 242 1.70 -9.95 6.00
N GLY A 243 2.84 -10.40 6.55
CA GLY A 243 4.01 -9.55 6.80
C GLY A 243 3.86 -8.62 8.00
N ASP A 244 4.78 -7.66 8.16
CA ASP A 244 4.76 -6.67 9.25
C ASP A 244 4.02 -5.39 8.86
N GLN A 245 3.21 -4.84 9.78
CA GLN A 245 2.49 -3.56 9.62
C GLN A 245 3.45 -2.43 9.24
N ILE A 246 4.66 -2.42 9.81
CA ILE A 246 5.67 -1.39 9.62
C ILE A 246 6.10 -1.31 8.13
N ILE A 247 6.08 -2.44 7.42
CA ILE A 247 6.50 -2.55 6.02
C ILE A 247 5.42 -2.06 5.04
N MET A 248 4.13 -1.99 5.43
CA MET A 248 3.06 -1.55 4.53
C MET A 248 3.18 -0.07 4.08
N GLY A 249 4.03 0.72 4.74
CA GLY A 249 4.34 2.10 4.36
C GLY A 249 5.58 2.25 3.46
N SER A 250 6.49 1.27 3.47
CA SER A 250 7.74 1.27 2.71
C SER A 250 7.58 0.44 1.45
N ASN A 251 7.81 1.05 0.29
CA ASN A 251 8.24 0.25 -0.85
C ASN A 251 9.61 -0.35 -0.48
N GLU A 252 9.72 -1.67 -0.70
CA GLU A 252 10.96 -2.43 -0.72
C GLU A 252 11.60 -2.80 0.63
N LEU A 253 12.14 -4.03 0.64
CA LEU A 253 12.92 -4.63 1.74
C LEU A 253 14.38 -4.14 1.75
N ASP A 254 14.71 -3.14 0.94
CA ASP A 254 16.02 -2.52 0.97
C ASP A 254 16.02 -1.43 2.04
N MET A 255 16.70 -1.72 3.16
CA MET A 255 16.91 -0.78 4.27
C MET A 255 17.60 0.52 3.81
N ASN A 256 18.21 0.54 2.61
CA ASN A 256 18.81 1.73 2.00
C ASN A 256 17.80 2.63 1.26
N THR A 257 16.56 2.18 1.01
CA THR A 257 15.53 2.94 0.26
C THR A 257 14.23 3.13 1.06
N MET A 258 14.27 3.09 2.40
CA MET A 258 13.12 3.32 3.30
C MET A 258 12.45 4.71 3.19
N GLU A 259 12.88 5.56 2.26
CA GLU A 259 12.17 6.78 1.89
C GLU A 259 10.88 6.42 1.16
N LYS A 260 9.76 6.44 1.88
CA LYS A 260 8.43 6.43 1.27
C LYS A 260 8.36 7.61 0.28
N PRO A 261 8.20 7.38 -1.03
CA PRO A 261 8.19 8.48 -1.98
C PRO A 261 6.98 9.37 -1.69
N PHE A 262 7.25 10.62 -1.31
CA PHE A 262 6.22 11.63 -1.07
C PHE A 262 5.32 11.76 -2.31
N VAL A 263 4.02 11.87 -2.10
CA VAL A 263 3.06 12.04 -3.19
C VAL A 263 2.71 13.51 -3.37
N THR A 264 2.23 13.92 -4.55
CA THR A 264 1.83 15.31 -4.83
C THR A 264 0.81 15.86 -3.82
N LEU A 265 -0.01 14.99 -3.21
CA LEU A 265 -0.94 15.32 -2.13
C LEU A 265 -0.27 15.80 -0.83
N ASP A 266 1.00 15.49 -0.60
CA ASP A 266 1.76 16.02 0.53
C ASP A 266 2.20 17.47 0.32
N PHE A 267 2.09 17.98 -0.91
CA PHE A 267 2.35 19.38 -1.29
C PHE A 267 1.08 20.21 -1.49
N SER A 268 -0.10 19.57 -1.55
CA SER A 268 -1.36 20.25 -1.87
C SER A 268 -2.08 20.87 -0.67
N ASN A 269 -1.67 20.55 0.57
CA ASN A 269 -2.34 21.05 1.79
C ASN A 269 -1.33 21.36 2.90
N LEU A 270 -0.48 22.36 2.65
CA LEU A 270 0.67 22.73 3.48
C LEU A 270 0.32 23.62 4.70
N THR A 271 -0.96 23.86 4.94
CA THR A 271 -1.46 24.68 6.07
C THR A 271 -1.42 23.96 7.41
N THR A 272 -1.22 22.64 7.42
CA THR A 272 -1.17 21.81 8.63
C THR A 272 -0.04 20.78 8.50
N ILE A 273 0.90 20.79 9.44
CA ILE A 273 1.98 19.81 9.46
C ILE A 273 1.40 18.48 9.97
N LYS A 274 1.47 17.42 9.16
CA LYS A 274 1.05 16.07 9.54
C LYS A 274 2.17 15.41 10.36
N MET A 275 1.85 14.61 11.38
CA MET A 275 2.86 13.72 11.99
C MET A 275 3.55 12.88 10.91
N GLY A 276 4.85 12.64 11.06
CA GLY A 276 5.68 12.02 10.04
C GLY A 276 6.31 13.01 9.05
N ALA A 277 5.72 14.17 8.80
CA ALA A 277 6.20 15.10 7.77
C ALA A 277 7.64 15.55 7.99
N SER A 278 8.37 15.62 6.88
CA SER A 278 9.74 16.12 6.82
C SER A 278 9.79 17.62 7.07
N CYS A 279 10.71 18.03 7.94
CA CYS A 279 11.02 19.43 8.15
C CYS A 279 12.54 19.67 8.07
N GLY A 280 12.92 20.82 7.52
CA GLY A 280 14.30 21.29 7.48
C GLY A 280 14.35 22.82 7.53
N PRO A 281 15.51 23.43 7.83
CA PRO A 281 15.67 24.86 7.64
C PRO A 281 15.70 25.18 6.14
N ILE A 282 15.25 26.37 5.75
CA ILE A 282 15.39 26.85 4.36
C ILE A 282 16.87 26.83 3.94
N GLY A 283 17.15 26.24 2.77
CA GLY A 283 18.50 26.02 2.25
C GLY A 283 19.27 24.89 2.93
N GLY A 284 18.63 24.12 3.81
CA GLY A 284 19.25 23.02 4.56
C GLY A 284 19.33 21.69 3.81
N THR A 285 20.42 20.96 4.06
CA THR A 285 20.65 19.58 3.58
C THR A 285 20.15 18.50 4.56
N TRP A 286 19.67 18.91 5.74
CA TRP A 286 19.17 18.06 6.81
C TRP A 286 17.63 17.92 6.74
N THR A 287 17.15 16.69 6.97
CA THR A 287 15.73 16.29 7.03
C THR A 287 15.52 15.36 8.23
N GLY A 288 14.33 15.32 8.86
CA GLY A 288 14.12 14.50 10.06
C GLY A 288 12.70 14.41 10.65
N SER A 289 12.45 13.33 11.41
CA SER A 289 11.18 12.98 12.07
C SER A 289 11.40 12.08 13.33
N MET A 290 10.81 12.33 14.53
CA MET A 290 11.06 11.70 15.89
C MET A 290 9.86 11.04 16.66
N GLY A 291 8.61 11.23 16.25
CA GLY A 291 7.51 10.24 16.28
C GLY A 291 6.82 9.89 17.59
N GLY A 292 7.46 10.21 18.68
CA GLY A 292 6.92 9.99 20.01
C GLY A 292 7.69 8.87 20.72
N PRO A 293 7.51 8.81 22.03
CA PRO A 293 8.14 7.79 22.86
C PRO A 293 7.54 6.41 22.63
N VAL A 294 8.39 5.40 22.43
CA VAL A 294 8.07 3.99 22.75
C VAL A 294 8.76 3.60 24.03
N ARG A 295 8.02 3.04 24.98
CA ARG A 295 8.61 2.26 26.05
C ARG A 295 8.93 0.88 25.49
N LEU A 296 10.19 0.48 25.51
CA LEU A 296 10.58 -0.89 25.18
C LEU A 296 10.60 -1.71 26.47
N GLU A 297 10.14 -2.95 26.39
CA GLU A 297 10.17 -3.90 27.50
C GLU A 297 10.75 -5.21 26.97
N LYS A 298 11.62 -5.86 27.75
CA LYS A 298 12.19 -7.15 27.40
C LYS A 298 12.09 -8.08 28.59
N ASP A 299 11.47 -9.24 28.39
CA ASP A 299 11.36 -10.31 29.40
C ASP A 299 10.76 -9.84 30.76
N GLY A 300 9.93 -8.80 30.74
CA GLY A 300 9.33 -8.17 31.93
C GLY A 300 10.10 -6.96 32.49
N GLU A 301 11.27 -6.64 31.96
CA GLU A 301 12.09 -5.49 32.35
C GLU A 301 11.83 -4.28 31.44
N ASP A 302 11.52 -3.12 32.03
CA ASP A 302 11.44 -1.84 31.31
C ASP A 302 12.84 -1.44 30.81
N MET A 303 13.04 -1.48 29.50
CA MET A 303 14.29 -1.09 28.83
C MET A 303 14.40 0.43 28.68
N GLY A 304 13.38 1.18 29.07
CA GLY A 304 13.32 2.63 29.00
C GLY A 304 12.47 3.14 27.84
N VAL A 305 12.46 4.47 27.73
CA VAL A 305 11.67 5.20 26.74
C VAL A 305 12.59 5.72 25.63
N PHE A 306 12.34 5.25 24.41
CA PHE A 306 13.10 5.57 23.20
C PHE A 306 12.25 6.43 22.26
N GLY A 307 12.86 7.30 21.46
CA GLY A 307 12.15 7.96 20.37
C GLY A 307 11.92 7.00 19.19
N LEU A 308 10.68 6.95 18.68
CA LEU A 308 10.41 6.53 17.29
C LEU A 308 10.84 7.64 16.30
N SER A 309 10.29 7.64 15.08
CA SER A 309 10.65 8.60 14.02
C SER A 309 9.46 9.07 13.15
N ASN A 310 8.67 10.05 13.63
CA ASN A 310 7.43 10.64 13.05
C ASN A 310 6.99 12.07 13.62
N HIS A 311 7.90 12.95 14.06
CA HIS A 311 7.66 14.29 14.70
C HIS A 311 8.74 15.24 14.18
N HIS A 312 8.41 16.42 13.70
CA HIS A 312 9.35 17.31 13.00
C HIS A 312 10.68 17.54 13.74
N VAL A 313 11.76 16.90 13.27
CA VAL A 313 13.12 17.17 13.74
C VAL A 313 13.78 18.08 12.72
N VAL A 314 14.03 19.31 13.13
CA VAL A 314 14.89 20.22 12.37
C VAL A 314 16.29 20.10 12.95
N ARG A 315 17.24 19.66 12.12
CA ARG A 315 18.68 19.69 12.43
C ARG A 315 19.35 20.75 11.57
N SER A 316 20.28 21.49 12.16
CA SER A 316 21.25 22.31 11.42
C SER A 316 22.43 22.62 12.32
N ASP A 317 23.60 22.86 11.72
CA ASP A 317 24.82 23.20 12.44
C ASP A 317 24.63 24.48 13.28
N SER A 318 23.79 25.41 12.80
CA SER A 318 23.39 26.63 13.51
C SER A 318 22.36 26.41 14.63
N LEU A 319 21.58 25.33 14.58
CA LEU A 319 20.74 24.89 15.70
C LEU A 319 21.59 24.15 16.74
N GLU A 320 22.50 23.26 16.33
CA GLU A 320 23.42 22.53 17.22
C GLU A 320 24.29 23.48 18.06
N ALA A 321 24.79 24.55 17.45
CA ALA A 321 25.55 25.59 18.14
C ALA A 321 24.74 26.38 19.20
N VAL A 322 23.42 26.21 19.25
CA VAL A 322 22.49 26.90 20.17
C VAL A 322 21.79 25.90 21.11
N THR A 323 21.59 24.65 20.70
CA THR A 323 21.05 23.57 21.54
C THR A 323 22.17 22.93 22.37
N GLU A 324 22.57 23.59 23.45
CA GLU A 324 23.52 23.05 24.43
C GLU A 324 23.13 21.61 24.83
N ASN A 325 24.03 20.64 24.59
CA ASN A 325 23.84 19.21 24.87
C ASN A 325 22.58 18.58 24.25
N ASN A 326 22.17 19.00 23.05
CA ASN A 326 20.94 18.55 22.36
C ASN A 326 19.64 18.90 23.09
N THR A 327 19.66 19.87 24.00
CA THR A 327 18.46 20.32 24.72
C THR A 327 17.49 21.04 23.76
N PRO A 328 16.18 20.70 23.74
CA PRO A 328 15.22 21.36 22.85
C PRO A 328 15.09 22.88 23.11
N LEU A 329 15.00 23.67 22.04
CA LEU A 329 14.78 25.11 22.15
C LEU A 329 13.35 25.42 22.62
N HIS A 330 13.22 26.03 23.80
CA HIS A 330 11.94 26.50 24.30
C HIS A 330 11.43 27.71 23.48
N PRO A 331 10.10 27.90 23.27
CA PRO A 331 9.56 29.04 22.50
C PRO A 331 9.96 30.43 23.02
N THR A 332 10.46 30.54 24.25
CA THR A 332 10.94 31.80 24.82
C THR A 332 12.40 32.13 24.48
N HIS A 333 13.14 31.19 23.87
CA HIS A 333 14.56 31.32 23.55
C HIS A 333 14.82 32.49 22.59
N SER A 334 15.94 33.20 22.77
CA SER A 334 16.29 34.40 21.97
C SER A 334 16.32 34.09 20.47
N SER A 335 17.05 33.04 20.08
CA SER A 335 17.20 32.59 18.68
C SER A 335 15.89 32.15 18.01
N VAL A 336 14.87 31.76 18.81
CA VAL A 336 13.52 31.46 18.30
C VAL A 336 12.76 32.76 18.07
N LYS A 337 12.78 33.68 19.04
CA LYS A 337 12.11 34.99 18.93
C LYS A 337 12.67 35.87 17.80
N SER A 338 13.96 35.75 17.48
CA SER A 338 14.60 36.47 16.37
C SER A 338 14.30 35.90 14.99
N MET A 339 13.46 34.85 14.88
CA MET A 339 13.16 34.15 13.63
C MET A 339 14.40 33.61 12.90
N SER A 340 15.48 33.31 13.62
CA SER A 340 16.77 32.92 13.01
C SER A 340 16.74 31.57 12.28
N PHE A 341 15.64 30.83 12.39
CA PHE A 341 15.42 29.54 11.74
C PHE A 341 14.03 29.51 11.10
N LEU A 342 13.96 29.79 9.79
CA LEU A 342 12.76 29.58 8.98
C LEU A 342 12.72 28.11 8.54
N ILE A 343 11.59 27.45 8.79
CA ILE A 343 11.42 26.01 8.56
C ILE A 343 10.50 25.77 7.37
N THR A 344 10.86 24.82 6.50
CA THR A 344 10.01 24.31 5.42
C THR A 344 9.53 22.89 5.69
N SER A 345 8.31 22.58 5.22
CA SER A 345 7.77 21.23 5.11
C SER A 345 7.05 21.03 3.76
N PRO A 346 7.33 19.95 3.02
CA PRO A 346 8.49 19.06 3.18
C PRO A 346 9.81 19.83 3.12
N SER A 347 10.91 19.26 3.63
CA SER A 347 12.23 19.91 3.59
C SER A 347 12.70 20.17 2.15
N ASP A 348 13.68 21.06 1.97
CA ASP A 348 14.22 21.40 0.65
C ASP A 348 14.90 20.18 0.00
N ARG A 349 15.64 19.38 0.77
CA ARG A 349 16.23 18.11 0.31
C ARG A 349 15.20 17.13 -0.23
N ASP A 350 14.08 16.97 0.48
CA ASP A 350 13.07 16.00 0.08
C ASP A 350 12.30 16.52 -1.14
N MET A 351 12.05 17.84 -1.23
CA MET A 351 11.56 18.47 -2.45
C MET A 351 12.46 18.17 -3.66
N ASP A 352 13.78 18.31 -3.53
CA ASP A 352 14.73 18.05 -4.62
C ASP A 352 14.68 16.58 -5.08
N LEU A 353 14.63 15.62 -4.16
CA LEU A 353 14.54 14.18 -4.48
C LEU A 353 13.26 13.83 -5.28
N ILE A 354 12.13 14.43 -4.90
CA ILE A 354 10.84 14.21 -5.58
C ILE A 354 10.82 14.89 -6.94
N LEU A 355 11.35 16.10 -7.04
CA LEU A 355 11.48 16.80 -8.32
C LEU A 355 12.37 16.02 -9.29
N GLN A 356 13.53 15.53 -8.85
CA GLN A 356 14.39 14.65 -9.65
C GLN A 356 13.62 13.39 -10.12
N THR A 357 12.85 12.76 -9.25
CA THR A 357 12.03 11.57 -9.58
C THR A 357 10.97 11.87 -10.65
N ILE A 358 10.26 13.01 -10.52
CA ILE A 358 9.22 13.41 -11.47
C ILE A 358 9.83 13.88 -12.79
N GLU A 359 10.96 14.59 -12.76
CA GLU A 359 11.68 15.05 -13.95
C GLU A 359 12.26 13.87 -14.73
N ALA A 360 12.86 12.88 -14.07
CA ALA A 360 13.29 11.64 -14.70
C ALA A 360 12.13 10.92 -15.41
N ARG A 361 10.96 10.84 -14.76
CA ARG A 361 9.74 10.27 -15.36
C ARG A 361 9.22 11.08 -16.56
N VAL A 362 9.29 12.41 -16.49
CA VAL A 362 8.96 13.32 -17.60
C VAL A 362 9.89 13.06 -18.80
N ASP A 363 11.19 12.91 -18.55
CA ASP A 363 12.19 12.61 -19.57
C ASP A 363 12.02 11.22 -20.19
N GLU A 364 11.67 10.20 -19.40
CA GLU A 364 11.31 8.88 -19.93
C GLU A 364 10.07 8.93 -20.83
N LEU A 365 9.01 9.61 -20.40
CA LEU A 365 7.80 9.77 -21.22
C LEU A 365 8.10 10.54 -22.52
N LYS A 366 8.96 11.57 -22.47
CA LYS A 366 9.44 12.28 -23.66
C LYS A 366 10.25 11.39 -24.61
N LYS A 367 11.11 10.51 -24.09
CA LYS A 367 11.83 9.50 -24.89
C LYS A 367 10.89 8.49 -25.54
N VAL A 368 9.80 8.08 -24.87
CA VAL A 368 8.78 7.18 -25.46
C VAL A 368 8.00 7.88 -26.59
N LEU A 369 7.65 9.16 -26.42
CA LEU A 369 6.93 9.93 -27.45
C LEU A 369 7.81 10.22 -28.68
N LYS A 370 9.04 10.70 -28.47
CA LYS A 370 9.91 11.25 -29.52
C LYS A 370 10.96 10.26 -30.04
N GLY A 371 11.18 9.15 -29.33
CA GLY A 371 12.23 8.19 -29.60
C GLY A 371 13.57 8.56 -28.94
N THR A 372 14.53 7.66 -29.07
CA THR A 372 15.94 7.87 -28.68
C THR A 372 16.82 7.65 -29.92
N PRO A 373 18.11 8.03 -29.90
CA PRO A 373 19.02 7.74 -31.02
C PRO A 373 19.01 6.24 -31.38
N GLY A 374 18.50 5.91 -32.56
CA GLY A 374 18.33 4.53 -33.04
C GLY A 374 16.96 3.89 -32.81
N THR A 375 15.98 4.60 -32.20
CA THR A 375 14.59 4.13 -32.04
C THR A 375 13.58 5.18 -32.48
N LEU A 376 12.48 4.75 -33.11
CA LEU A 376 11.35 5.62 -33.43
C LEU A 376 10.48 5.85 -32.18
N GLY A 377 10.01 7.08 -31.99
CA GLY A 377 9.01 7.41 -30.97
C GLY A 377 7.58 7.11 -31.43
N LEU A 378 6.64 7.05 -30.47
CA LEU A 378 5.21 6.85 -30.77
C LEU A 378 4.63 7.92 -31.70
N GLU A 379 5.10 9.17 -31.62
CA GLU A 379 4.66 10.26 -32.51
C GLU A 379 5.00 9.91 -33.97
N ALA A 380 6.27 9.60 -34.25
CA ALA A 380 6.74 9.22 -35.57
C ALA A 380 6.11 7.91 -36.09
N MET A 381 5.90 6.90 -35.23
CA MET A 381 5.22 5.65 -35.62
C MET A 381 3.79 5.90 -36.09
N VAL A 382 3.03 6.76 -35.39
CA VAL A 382 1.66 7.11 -35.78
C VAL A 382 1.63 7.96 -37.06
N GLU A 383 2.55 8.92 -37.22
CA GLU A 383 2.71 9.68 -38.47
C GLU A 383 3.08 8.79 -39.67
N MET A 384 3.87 7.73 -39.45
CA MET A 384 4.21 6.72 -40.45
C MET A 384 3.07 5.72 -40.74
N GLY A 385 1.90 5.86 -40.09
CA GLY A 385 0.70 5.06 -40.36
C GLY A 385 0.48 3.86 -39.44
N GLU A 386 1.23 3.70 -38.34
CA GLU A 386 0.95 2.66 -37.34
C GLU A 386 -0.28 2.99 -36.49
N HIS A 387 -1.48 2.90 -37.08
CA HIS A 387 -2.75 3.23 -36.41
C HIS A 387 -3.02 2.41 -35.13
N SER A 388 -2.38 1.25 -34.95
CA SER A 388 -2.44 0.47 -33.71
C SER A 388 -1.82 1.19 -32.51
N LYS A 389 -0.94 2.18 -32.73
CA LYS A 389 -0.25 2.95 -31.69
C LYS A 389 -0.99 4.19 -31.22
N VAL A 390 -2.06 4.62 -31.90
CA VAL A 390 -2.79 5.88 -31.59
C VAL A 390 -3.24 5.95 -30.13
N LYS A 391 -3.89 4.89 -29.62
CA LYS A 391 -4.31 4.84 -28.21
C LYS A 391 -3.14 4.86 -27.22
N SER A 392 -2.01 4.28 -27.59
CA SER A 392 -0.78 4.33 -26.78
C SER A 392 -0.18 5.72 -26.76
N LEU A 393 -0.19 6.42 -27.90
CA LEU A 393 0.26 7.80 -28.02
C LEU A 393 -0.58 8.72 -27.13
N GLU A 394 -1.91 8.68 -27.27
CA GLU A 394 -2.85 9.42 -26.43
C GLU A 394 -2.58 9.18 -24.94
N ALA A 395 -2.51 7.91 -24.50
CA ALA A 395 -2.28 7.55 -23.11
C ALA A 395 -0.92 8.01 -22.54
N VAL A 396 0.14 8.06 -23.38
CA VAL A 396 1.47 8.55 -22.97
C VAL A 396 1.50 10.08 -22.92
N GLN A 397 0.87 10.78 -23.86
CA GLN A 397 0.71 12.24 -23.82
C GLN A 397 -0.06 12.68 -22.57
N ASP A 398 -1.14 11.98 -22.24
CA ASP A 398 -1.94 12.17 -21.03
C ASP A 398 -1.13 11.99 -19.74
N ARG A 399 -0.26 10.96 -19.71
CA ARG A 399 0.67 10.71 -18.59
C ARG A 399 1.73 11.81 -18.48
N LEU A 400 2.24 12.31 -19.60
CA LEU A 400 3.22 13.38 -19.62
C LEU A 400 2.62 14.69 -19.10
N ALA A 401 1.45 15.10 -19.61
CA ALA A 401 0.76 16.30 -19.17
C ALA A 401 0.46 16.28 -17.65
N ARG A 402 0.05 15.11 -17.11
CA ARG A 402 -0.12 14.93 -15.65
C ARG A 402 1.21 15.08 -14.89
N ALA A 403 2.30 14.49 -15.37
CA ALA A 403 3.60 14.56 -14.71
C ALA A 403 4.20 15.99 -14.73
N GLU A 404 4.08 16.71 -15.85
CA GLU A 404 4.51 18.11 -15.96
C GLU A 404 3.68 19.04 -15.08
N HIS A 405 2.35 18.83 -15.01
CA HIS A 405 1.50 19.56 -14.07
C HIS A 405 1.86 19.26 -12.60
N GLN A 406 2.19 18.01 -12.25
CA GLN A 406 2.67 17.65 -10.91
C GLN A 406 3.98 18.34 -10.55
N ALA A 407 4.96 18.37 -11.46
CA ALA A 407 6.23 19.07 -11.25
C ALA A 407 6.01 20.58 -11.01
N LEU A 408 5.15 21.23 -11.81
CA LEU A 408 4.82 22.65 -11.66
C LEU A 408 4.11 22.94 -10.33
N ALA A 409 3.16 22.09 -9.93
CA ALA A 409 2.43 22.23 -8.67
C ALA A 409 3.37 22.12 -7.45
N ILE A 410 4.36 21.20 -7.49
CA ILE A 410 5.35 21.05 -6.42
C ILE A 410 6.30 22.25 -6.38
N LYS A 411 6.84 22.69 -7.53
CA LYS A 411 7.76 23.85 -7.61
C LYS A 411 7.13 25.14 -7.09
N ASN A 412 5.83 25.34 -7.30
CA ASN A 412 5.11 26.54 -6.88
C ASN A 412 4.50 26.44 -5.46
N ALA A 413 4.71 25.34 -4.74
CA ALA A 413 4.11 25.12 -3.42
C ALA A 413 4.76 26.00 -2.34
N ASN A 414 3.96 26.79 -1.62
CA ASN A 414 4.45 27.54 -0.46
C ASN A 414 4.64 26.59 0.74
N ARG A 415 5.89 26.17 0.97
CA ARG A 415 6.30 25.23 2.03
C ARG A 415 6.72 25.90 3.34
N VAL A 416 6.71 27.24 3.42
CA VAL A 416 7.20 27.95 4.61
C VAL A 416 6.21 27.80 5.76
N LEU A 417 6.62 27.06 6.78
CA LEU A 417 5.83 26.84 8.00
C LEU A 417 5.89 28.01 8.99
N GLY A 418 6.90 28.86 8.83
CA GLY A 418 7.20 29.96 9.74
C GLY A 418 8.37 29.63 10.68
N ILE A 419 8.23 30.06 11.94
CA ILE A 419 9.25 29.98 12.98
C ILE A 419 9.12 28.66 13.74
N LEU A 420 10.24 28.15 14.25
CA LEU A 420 10.28 27.01 15.17
C LEU A 420 9.52 27.29 16.50
N MET A 421 8.20 27.09 16.50
CA MET A 421 7.39 26.99 17.72
C MET A 421 6.95 25.54 17.93
N MET A 422 7.41 24.90 19.00
CA MET A 422 6.79 23.68 19.54
C MET A 422 5.81 24.05 20.66
N PRO A 423 4.48 24.05 20.43
CA PRO A 423 3.50 24.12 21.49
C PRO A 423 3.15 22.72 22.00
N CYS A 424 3.91 22.22 22.98
CA CYS A 424 3.51 21.05 23.78
C CYS A 424 3.38 21.45 25.26
N GLN A 425 2.33 22.21 25.57
CA GLN A 425 1.82 22.35 26.94
C GLN A 425 0.33 22.00 26.98
N LEU A 426 0.03 20.80 27.47
CA LEU A 426 -1.27 20.48 28.04
C LEU A 426 -1.15 19.31 29.05
N GLY A 427 -0.79 19.66 30.29
CA GLY A 427 -1.14 18.91 31.49
C GLY A 427 -0.25 17.74 31.96
N LEU A 428 0.53 17.99 33.02
CA LEU A 428 0.71 17.11 34.21
C LEU A 428 1.11 15.64 33.93
N LEU A 429 2.37 15.20 34.09
CA LEU A 429 3.13 15.21 35.35
C LEU A 429 4.59 14.73 35.12
N THR A 430 5.47 15.15 36.03
CA THR A 430 6.82 14.58 36.32
C THR A 430 6.81 13.04 36.46
N LYS A 431 7.87 12.26 36.20
CA LYS A 431 9.33 12.57 36.17
C LYS A 431 10.10 11.51 35.35
N PHE A 432 10.86 11.92 34.33
CA PHE A 432 12.30 11.68 34.14
C PHE A 432 12.76 12.30 32.83
#